data_AF-A0A2V5ISH3-F1
#
_entry.id   AF-A0A2V5ISH3-F1
#
_cell.length_a   1.000
_cell.length_b   1.000
_cell.length_c   1.000
_cell.angle_alpha   90.00
_cell.angle_beta   90.00
_cell.angle_gamma   90.00
#
_symmetry.space_group_name_H-M   'P 1'
#
loop_
_entity.id
_entity.type
_entity.pdbx_description
1 polymer ?
#
loop_
_entity_poly.entity_id
_entity_poly.type
_entity_poly.pdbx_seq_one_letter_code
_entity_poly.pdbx_strand_id
1 'polypeptide(L)'
;MSQIARTVRRLARRRKLVVLVAVVSMLVAAIAIVFGTRPAAPEASPLPRPPGTTVATASAAVSPAVVRPKREPDPALAPNEPKTADYKVLAKAAAEMIYTWDARKSTFSAVYERVRSWWDVLPDGSNPLTVLAQEFQATGVTAASFASLSGMQAYRTAAVASSACDDQLAQVKAQPAPWVGLHVCTFTLKVTEHQAGGDNSYSAPVSVMVNCPPAANAPADRCVMVGFYASPDRIVY
;
A
#
# COMPACT_ATOMS: atom_id res chain seq x y z
N MET A 1 -28.78 48.98 -15.11
CA MET A 1 -28.31 48.16 -13.96
C MET A 1 -27.74 49.09 -12.89
N SER A 2 -28.44 49.19 -11.74
CA SER A 2 -28.23 50.20 -10.69
C SER A 2 -26.88 50.10 -9.98
N GLN A 3 -26.27 51.25 -9.65
CA GLN A 3 -25.00 51.37 -8.90
C GLN A 3 -25.00 50.60 -7.56
N ILE A 4 -26.18 50.40 -6.96
CA ILE A 4 -26.39 49.67 -5.70
C ILE A 4 -25.95 48.19 -5.82
N ALA A 5 -26.14 47.56 -6.98
CA ALA A 5 -25.75 46.16 -7.18
C ALA A 5 -24.22 45.97 -7.22
N ARG A 6 -23.46 47.02 -7.58
CA ARG A 6 -21.99 46.98 -7.62
C ARG A 6 -21.37 47.14 -6.23
N THR A 7 -21.96 47.97 -5.38
CA THR A 7 -21.52 48.15 -3.98
C THR A 7 -21.79 46.91 -3.13
N VAL A 8 -22.94 46.26 -3.28
CA VAL A 8 -23.26 45.01 -2.56
C VAL A 8 -22.31 43.87 -2.94
N ARG A 9 -21.96 43.73 -4.23
CA ARG A 9 -20.97 42.72 -4.68
C ARG A 9 -19.55 42.99 -4.15
N ARG A 10 -19.13 44.26 -4.03
CA ARG A 10 -17.83 44.62 -3.46
C ARG A 10 -17.76 44.33 -1.96
N LEU A 11 -18.83 44.58 -1.22
CA LEU A 11 -18.92 44.25 0.22
C LEU A 11 -18.91 42.74 0.47
N ALA A 12 -19.63 41.96 -0.35
CA ALA A 12 -19.63 40.50 -0.27
C ALA A 12 -18.26 39.89 -0.58
N ARG A 13 -17.52 40.43 -1.57
CA ARG A 13 -16.14 40.01 -1.86
C ARG A 13 -15.17 40.37 -0.74
N ARG A 14 -15.30 41.56 -0.13
CA ARG A 14 -14.47 41.94 1.04
C ARG A 14 -14.72 41.02 2.23
N ARG A 15 -15.99 40.68 2.54
CA ARG A 15 -16.30 39.72 3.61
C ARG A 15 -15.72 38.33 3.34
N LYS A 16 -15.81 37.82 2.11
CA LYS A 16 -15.19 36.53 1.74
C LYS A 16 -13.66 36.56 1.87
N LEU A 17 -13.03 37.66 1.49
CA LEU A 17 -11.57 37.82 1.62
C LEU A 17 -11.13 37.84 3.09
N VAL A 18 -11.86 38.54 3.96
CA VAL A 18 -11.56 38.60 5.40
C VAL A 18 -11.71 37.23 6.06
N VAL A 19 -12.76 36.47 5.72
CA VAL A 19 -12.93 35.10 6.23
C VAL A 19 -11.81 34.18 5.75
N LEU A 20 -11.41 34.28 4.48
CA LEU A 20 -10.31 33.47 3.93
C LEU A 20 -8.99 33.75 4.66
N VAL A 21 -8.67 35.02 4.90
CA VAL A 21 -7.44 35.43 5.62
C VAL A 21 -7.45 34.91 7.07
N ALA A 22 -8.59 34.97 7.76
CA ALA A 22 -8.72 34.43 9.12
C ALA A 22 -8.52 32.91 9.19
N VAL A 23 -9.06 32.16 8.22
CA VAL A 23 -8.89 30.69 8.16
C VAL A 23 -7.44 30.32 7.87
N VAL A 24 -6.78 31.00 6.93
CA VAL A 24 -5.37 30.73 6.61
C VAL A 24 -4.46 31.05 7.80
N SER A 25 -4.71 32.15 8.52
CA SER A 25 -3.90 32.51 9.69
C SER A 25 -4.08 31.54 10.86
N MET A 26 -5.29 30.99 11.10
CA MET A 26 -5.46 29.88 12.05
C MET A 26 -4.71 28.61 11.62
N LEU A 27 -4.71 28.28 10.34
CA LEU A 27 -4.01 27.08 9.84
C LEU A 27 -2.50 27.19 10.05
N VAL A 28 -1.92 28.36 9.80
CA VAL A 28 -0.48 28.61 10.00
C VAL A 28 -0.11 28.54 11.48
N ALA A 29 -0.95 29.08 12.38
CA ALA A 29 -0.73 28.97 13.82
C ALA A 29 -0.81 27.52 14.32
N ALA A 30 -1.75 26.71 13.81
CA ALA A 30 -1.87 25.29 14.15
C ALA A 30 -0.64 24.49 13.71
N ILE A 31 -0.10 24.78 12.51
CA ILE A 31 1.12 24.12 12.00
C ILE A 31 2.35 24.49 12.87
N ALA A 32 2.49 25.76 13.29
CA ALA A 32 3.61 26.19 14.13
C ALA A 32 3.65 25.48 15.50
N ILE A 33 2.48 25.17 16.08
CA ILE A 33 2.38 24.47 17.38
C ILE A 33 2.79 22.99 17.24
N VAL A 34 2.45 22.34 16.13
CA VAL A 34 2.80 20.92 15.88
C VAL A 34 4.30 20.73 15.66
N PHE A 35 5.01 21.70 15.08
CA PHE A 35 6.47 21.61 14.86
C PHE A 35 7.32 22.12 16.04
N GLY A 36 6.73 22.83 17.01
CA GLY A 36 7.45 23.39 18.17
C GLY A 36 7.70 22.42 19.33
N THR A 37 7.14 21.21 19.29
CA THR A 37 7.20 20.25 20.41
C THR A 37 7.91 18.95 20.03
N ARG A 38 9.18 19.06 19.61
CA ARG A 38 10.10 17.91 19.60
C ARG A 38 10.88 17.88 20.92
N PRO A 39 10.78 16.82 21.73
CA PRO A 39 11.69 16.61 22.85
C PRO A 39 13.11 16.37 22.33
N ALA A 40 14.10 17.01 22.94
CA ALA A 40 15.51 16.76 22.68
C ALA A 40 15.86 15.31 23.07
N ALA A 41 16.57 14.60 22.18
CA ALA A 41 17.10 13.28 22.45
C ALA A 41 18.23 13.37 23.51
N PRO A 42 18.30 12.47 24.51
CA PRO A 42 19.41 12.45 25.45
C PRO A 42 20.71 12.02 24.77
N GLU A 43 21.74 12.77 25.09
CA GLU A 43 23.13 12.66 24.66
C GLU A 43 23.76 11.32 25.10
N ALA A 44 24.44 10.65 24.16
CA ALA A 44 25.13 9.39 24.41
C ALA A 44 26.36 9.61 25.32
N SER A 45 26.41 8.90 26.45
CA SER A 45 27.65 8.78 27.25
C SER A 45 28.47 7.55 26.81
N PRO A 46 29.80 7.67 26.71
CA PRO A 46 30.67 6.57 26.29
C PRO A 46 30.95 5.62 27.46
N LEU A 47 30.78 4.31 27.26
CA LEU A 47 31.21 3.28 28.21
C LEU A 47 32.43 2.49 27.70
N PRO A 48 33.30 2.02 28.60
CA PRO A 48 34.69 1.66 28.31
C PRO A 48 34.87 0.21 27.86
N ARG A 49 35.98 -0.01 27.15
CA ARG A 49 36.45 -1.29 26.60
C ARG A 49 37.02 -2.20 27.71
N PRO A 50 36.69 -3.51 27.80
CA PRO A 50 37.47 -4.48 28.57
C PRO A 50 38.43 -5.29 27.68
N PRO A 51 39.44 -5.95 28.29
CA PRO A 51 40.70 -6.32 27.66
C PRO A 51 40.62 -7.64 26.86
N GLY A 52 41.48 -7.77 25.85
CA GLY A 52 41.69 -9.03 25.17
C GLY A 52 42.52 -10.00 26.01
N THR A 53 42.29 -11.30 25.89
CA THR A 53 43.31 -12.34 26.08
C THR A 53 42.88 -13.65 25.39
N THR A 54 43.88 -14.28 24.76
CA THR A 54 44.08 -15.70 24.40
C THR A 54 43.28 -16.38 23.28
N VAL A 55 44.05 -16.66 22.22
CA VAL A 55 43.88 -17.73 21.24
C VAL A 55 43.87 -19.09 21.93
N ALA A 56 42.90 -19.94 21.57
CA ALA A 56 42.98 -21.38 21.74
C ALA A 56 42.70 -22.05 20.39
N THR A 57 43.69 -22.76 19.86
CA THR A 57 43.60 -23.59 18.65
C THR A 57 43.38 -25.04 19.07
N ALA A 58 42.26 -25.64 18.66
CA ALA A 58 41.99 -27.07 18.45
C ALA A 58 40.47 -27.24 18.22
N SER A 59 39.90 -28.13 17.41
CA SER A 59 40.36 -29.11 16.43
C SER A 59 39.18 -29.36 15.47
N ALA A 60 39.45 -30.03 14.35
CA ALA A 60 38.52 -30.22 13.24
C ALA A 60 37.25 -31.05 13.52
N ALA A 61 36.26 -30.80 12.66
CA ALA A 61 35.19 -31.70 12.19
C ALA A 61 33.95 -31.93 13.08
N VAL A 62 32.92 -31.09 12.87
CA VAL A 62 31.55 -31.56 12.55
C VAL A 62 30.94 -30.52 11.61
N SER A 63 30.69 -30.89 10.35
CA SER A 63 29.87 -30.07 9.45
C SER A 63 28.52 -29.83 10.14
N PRO A 64 28.05 -28.59 10.35
CA PRO A 64 26.69 -28.40 10.80
C PRO A 64 25.81 -28.95 9.68
N ALA A 65 25.05 -30.01 10.00
CA ALA A 65 23.93 -30.39 9.18
C ALA A 65 23.12 -29.12 8.97
N VAL A 66 22.98 -28.70 7.71
CA VAL A 66 22.05 -27.63 7.34
C VAL A 66 20.70 -28.12 7.81
N VAL A 67 20.28 -27.68 8.99
CA VAL A 67 18.89 -27.72 9.42
C VAL A 67 18.19 -26.89 8.38
N ARG A 68 17.70 -27.52 7.31
CA ARG A 68 16.76 -26.87 6.42
C ARG A 68 15.64 -26.40 7.34
N PRO A 69 15.34 -25.09 7.39
CA PRO A 69 14.16 -24.63 8.09
C PRO A 69 13.01 -25.50 7.61
N LYS A 70 12.24 -26.06 8.55
CA LYS A 70 11.02 -26.78 8.23
C LYS A 70 10.21 -25.82 7.36
N ARG A 71 10.12 -26.10 6.05
CA ARG A 71 9.35 -25.27 5.12
C ARG A 71 7.97 -25.14 5.73
N GLU A 72 7.59 -23.91 6.05
CA GLU A 72 6.23 -23.61 6.47
C GLU A 72 5.31 -24.13 5.35
N PRO A 73 4.18 -24.77 5.67
CA PRO A 73 3.29 -25.29 4.64
C PRO A 73 2.99 -24.19 3.62
N ASP A 74 3.06 -24.53 2.33
CA ASP A 74 2.82 -23.57 1.26
C ASP A 74 1.47 -22.87 1.51
N PRO A 75 1.39 -21.53 1.36
CA PRO A 75 0.17 -20.77 1.62
C PRO A 75 -0.99 -21.35 0.80
N ALA A 76 -2.15 -21.55 1.42
CA ALA A 76 -3.32 -22.04 0.71
C ALA A 76 -3.75 -21.06 -0.39
N LEU A 77 -4.18 -21.57 -1.55
CA LEU A 77 -4.68 -20.73 -2.64
C LEU A 77 -5.96 -20.01 -2.18
N ALA A 78 -5.99 -18.68 -2.31
CA ALA A 78 -7.15 -17.89 -1.91
C ALA A 78 -8.30 -18.03 -2.93
N PRO A 79 -9.55 -17.75 -2.51
CA PRO A 79 -10.69 -17.76 -3.43
C PRO A 79 -10.46 -16.81 -4.62
N ASN A 80 -10.65 -17.35 -5.83
CA ASN A 80 -10.46 -16.66 -7.11
C ASN A 80 -9.02 -16.20 -7.40
N GLU A 81 -8.03 -16.60 -6.60
CA GLU A 81 -6.62 -16.37 -6.89
C GLU A 81 -6.17 -17.27 -8.05
N PRO A 82 -5.57 -16.71 -9.11
CA PRO A 82 -5.04 -17.51 -10.20
C PRO A 82 -3.87 -18.39 -9.73
N LYS A 83 -3.98 -19.70 -9.93
CA LYS A 83 -2.83 -20.61 -9.79
C LYS A 83 -1.94 -20.50 -11.03
N THR A 84 -0.90 -19.67 -10.96
CA THR A 84 -0.01 -19.38 -12.11
C THR A 84 1.43 -19.10 -11.66
N ALA A 85 2.41 -19.48 -12.49
CA ALA A 85 3.80 -19.06 -12.36
C ALA A 85 4.12 -17.78 -13.18
N ASP A 86 3.15 -17.27 -13.94
CA ASP A 86 3.26 -15.98 -14.62
C ASP A 86 2.87 -14.86 -13.65
N TYR A 87 3.88 -14.14 -13.16
CA TYR A 87 3.70 -13.05 -12.21
C TYR A 87 2.80 -11.92 -12.76
N LYS A 88 2.77 -11.68 -14.07
CA LYS A 88 1.95 -10.62 -14.67
C LYS A 88 0.47 -10.97 -14.58
N VAL A 89 0.14 -12.25 -14.75
CA VAL A 89 -1.24 -12.75 -14.63
C VAL A 89 -1.74 -12.58 -13.20
N LEU A 90 -0.94 -12.99 -12.20
CA LEU A 90 -1.30 -12.83 -10.80
C LEU A 90 -1.38 -11.35 -10.40
N ALA A 91 -0.38 -10.54 -10.79
CA ALA A 91 -0.34 -9.12 -10.46
C ALA A 91 -1.51 -8.34 -11.05
N LYS A 92 -1.90 -8.63 -12.29
CA LYS A 92 -3.08 -8.04 -12.94
C LYS A 92 -4.36 -8.42 -12.18
N ALA A 93 -4.55 -9.71 -11.90
CA ALA A 93 -5.74 -10.19 -11.20
C ALA A 93 -5.86 -9.56 -9.81
N ALA A 94 -4.73 -9.45 -9.08
CA ALA A 94 -4.67 -8.78 -7.79
C ALA A 94 -5.04 -7.29 -7.92
N ALA A 95 -4.47 -6.56 -8.88
CA ALA A 95 -4.78 -5.14 -9.09
C ALA A 95 -6.27 -4.89 -9.34
N GLU A 96 -6.92 -5.71 -10.18
CA GLU A 96 -8.35 -5.62 -10.45
C GLU A 96 -9.19 -6.03 -9.22
N MET A 97 -8.78 -7.07 -8.50
CA MET A 97 -9.45 -7.55 -7.29
C MET A 97 -9.43 -6.51 -6.16
N ILE A 98 -8.29 -5.84 -5.92
CA ILE A 98 -8.12 -4.80 -4.88
C ILE A 98 -9.13 -3.67 -5.05
N TYR A 99 -9.39 -3.26 -6.30
CA TYR A 99 -10.30 -2.14 -6.61
C TYR A 99 -11.73 -2.57 -6.97
N THR A 100 -12.06 -3.86 -6.95
CA THR A 100 -13.41 -4.35 -7.33
C THR A 100 -14.16 -4.86 -6.11
N TRP A 101 -15.28 -4.25 -5.75
CA TRP A 101 -16.10 -4.68 -4.60
C TRP A 101 -17.59 -4.36 -4.82
N ASP A 102 -18.47 -5.01 -4.07
CA ASP A 102 -19.93 -4.81 -4.15
C ASP A 102 -20.53 -4.69 -2.75
N ALA A 103 -20.88 -3.46 -2.34
CA ALA A 103 -21.41 -3.18 -1.01
C ALA A 103 -22.87 -3.64 -0.83
N ARG A 104 -23.52 -4.12 -1.91
CA ARG A 104 -24.83 -4.78 -1.87
C ARG A 104 -24.73 -6.23 -1.40
N LYS A 105 -23.54 -6.84 -1.53
CA LYS A 105 -23.31 -8.27 -1.30
C LYS A 105 -22.23 -8.56 -0.25
N SER A 106 -21.42 -7.57 0.10
CA SER A 106 -20.27 -7.73 0.99
C SER A 106 -20.27 -6.63 2.05
N THR A 107 -19.77 -6.95 3.24
CA THR A 107 -19.43 -5.96 4.27
C THR A 107 -18.02 -5.41 4.03
N PHE A 108 -17.68 -4.30 4.69
CA PHE A 108 -16.30 -3.78 4.71
C PHE A 108 -15.28 -4.87 5.10
N SER A 109 -15.55 -5.60 6.18
CA SER A 109 -14.68 -6.68 6.65
C SER A 109 -14.55 -7.78 5.61
N ALA A 110 -15.62 -8.16 4.91
CA ALA A 110 -15.53 -9.18 3.85
C ALA A 110 -14.65 -8.73 2.68
N VAL A 111 -14.72 -7.45 2.30
CA VAL A 111 -13.83 -6.90 1.26
C VAL A 111 -12.38 -6.90 1.73
N TYR A 112 -12.11 -6.45 2.96
CA TYR A 112 -10.77 -6.49 3.54
C TYR A 112 -10.22 -7.92 3.64
N GLU A 113 -11.00 -8.86 4.17
CA GLU A 113 -10.60 -10.27 4.33
C GLU A 113 -10.27 -10.93 2.99
N ARG A 114 -11.01 -10.60 1.93
CA ARG A 114 -10.70 -11.09 0.58
C ARG A 114 -9.36 -10.56 0.06
N VAL A 115 -9.04 -9.28 0.30
CA VAL A 115 -7.73 -8.72 -0.08
C VAL A 115 -6.63 -9.35 0.79
N ARG A 116 -6.88 -9.47 2.09
CA ARG A 116 -6.00 -10.10 3.06
C ARG A 116 -5.70 -11.55 2.72
N SER A 117 -6.67 -12.32 2.22
CA SER A 117 -6.45 -13.73 1.92
C SER A 117 -5.47 -13.94 0.76
N TRP A 118 -5.31 -12.95 -0.12
CA TRP A 118 -4.29 -12.96 -1.18
C TRP A 118 -2.91 -12.48 -0.70
N TRP A 119 -2.81 -11.86 0.47
CA TRP A 119 -1.56 -11.33 1.01
C TRP A 119 -0.79 -12.40 1.76
N ASP A 120 0.28 -12.90 1.15
CA ASP A 120 1.23 -13.82 1.78
C ASP A 120 2.21 -13.05 2.66
N VAL A 121 2.22 -13.33 3.97
CA VAL A 121 3.08 -12.64 4.93
C VAL A 121 4.44 -13.32 4.94
N LEU A 122 5.50 -12.56 4.69
CA LEU A 122 6.85 -13.07 4.63
C LEU A 122 7.41 -13.32 6.05
N PRO A 123 8.13 -14.44 6.26
CA PRO A 123 8.70 -14.77 7.57
C PRO A 123 9.74 -13.76 8.10
N ASP A 124 10.32 -12.94 7.22
CA ASP A 124 11.28 -11.90 7.58
C ASP A 124 10.61 -10.61 8.11
N GLY A 125 9.27 -10.54 8.07
CA GLY A 125 8.49 -9.40 8.56
C GLY A 125 8.57 -8.17 7.65
N SER A 126 9.06 -8.29 6.41
CA SER A 126 9.22 -7.17 5.47
C SER A 126 7.89 -6.59 4.95
N ASN A 127 6.80 -7.36 5.02
CA ASN A 127 5.46 -6.97 4.54
C ASN A 127 4.35 -7.17 5.61
N PRO A 128 4.45 -6.49 6.76
CA PRO A 128 3.51 -6.71 7.87
C PRO A 128 2.09 -6.28 7.50
N LEU A 129 1.09 -6.86 8.17
CA LEU A 129 -0.33 -6.56 7.91
C LEU A 129 -0.73 -5.10 8.17
N THR A 130 0.09 -4.35 8.91
CA THR A 130 -0.06 -2.91 9.07
C THR A 130 0.11 -2.17 7.74
N VAL A 131 1.04 -2.62 6.88
CA VAL A 131 1.20 -2.07 5.51
C VAL A 131 -0.02 -2.42 4.68
N LEU A 132 -0.48 -3.68 4.70
CA LEU A 132 -1.72 -4.07 4.01
C LEU A 132 -2.91 -3.17 4.42
N ALA A 133 -3.10 -2.94 5.72
CA ALA A 133 -4.20 -2.11 6.21
C ALA A 133 -4.08 -0.65 5.74
N GLN A 134 -2.88 -0.08 5.76
CA GLN A 134 -2.61 1.27 5.27
C GLN A 134 -2.91 1.39 3.76
N GLU A 135 -2.38 0.47 2.96
CA GLU A 135 -2.54 0.52 1.50
C GLU A 135 -3.98 0.21 1.07
N PHE A 136 -4.68 -0.65 1.81
CA PHE A 136 -6.11 -0.87 1.58
C PHE A 136 -6.92 0.40 1.82
N GLN A 137 -6.65 1.15 2.89
CA GLN A 137 -7.30 2.44 3.12
C GLN A 137 -6.97 3.47 2.03
N ALA A 138 -5.75 3.44 1.49
CA ALA A 138 -5.33 4.31 0.39
C ALA A 138 -6.14 4.10 -0.91
N THR A 139 -6.85 2.97 -1.06
CA THR A 139 -7.83 2.75 -2.15
C THR A 139 -9.12 3.57 -2.01
N GLY A 140 -9.24 4.37 -0.94
CA GLY A 140 -10.43 5.15 -0.59
C GLY A 140 -11.51 4.36 0.17
N VAL A 141 -11.24 3.09 0.50
CA VAL A 141 -12.18 2.22 1.21
C VAL A 141 -11.83 2.18 2.71
N THR A 142 -12.75 2.68 3.53
CA THR A 142 -12.68 2.66 5.00
C THR A 142 -14.00 2.13 5.54
N ALA A 143 -14.05 1.71 6.81
CA ALA A 143 -15.31 1.28 7.42
C ALA A 143 -16.39 2.39 7.33
N ALA A 144 -16.00 3.64 7.54
CA ALA A 144 -16.89 4.80 7.46
C ALA A 144 -17.37 5.06 6.02
N SER A 145 -16.48 5.06 5.03
CA SER A 145 -16.90 5.25 3.63
C SER A 145 -17.76 4.08 3.14
N PHE A 146 -17.47 2.85 3.56
CA PHE A 146 -18.24 1.67 3.17
C PHE A 146 -19.66 1.66 3.74
N ALA A 147 -19.88 2.20 4.95
CA ALA A 147 -21.22 2.36 5.50
C ALA A 147 -22.10 3.26 4.62
N SER A 148 -21.55 4.40 4.18
CA SER A 148 -22.23 5.31 3.24
C SER A 148 -22.46 4.65 1.87
N LEU A 149 -21.45 3.97 1.33
CA LEU A 149 -21.54 3.26 0.04
C LEU A 149 -22.57 2.14 0.06
N SER A 150 -22.68 1.39 1.17
CA SER A 150 -23.70 0.36 1.34
C SER A 150 -25.11 0.95 1.33
N GLY A 151 -25.33 2.07 2.02
CA GLY A 151 -26.60 2.80 1.98
C GLY A 151 -26.98 3.30 0.58
N MET A 152 -25.99 3.59 -0.26
CA MET A 152 -26.19 3.97 -1.68
C MET A 152 -26.26 2.77 -2.64
N GLN A 153 -26.23 1.53 -2.11
CA GLN A 153 -26.16 0.29 -2.88
C GLN A 153 -25.00 0.28 -3.88
N ALA A 154 -23.87 0.88 -3.49
CA ALA A 154 -22.77 1.10 -4.41
C ALA A 154 -21.98 -0.18 -4.69
N TYR A 155 -21.38 -0.23 -5.87
CA TYR A 155 -20.38 -1.22 -6.23
C TYR A 155 -19.32 -0.60 -7.14
N ARG A 156 -18.11 -1.12 -7.07
CA ARG A 156 -16.96 -0.65 -7.82
C ARG A 156 -16.42 -1.75 -8.71
N THR A 157 -16.13 -1.42 -9.96
CA THR A 157 -15.44 -2.29 -10.91
C THR A 157 -14.14 -1.65 -11.33
N ALA A 158 -13.12 -2.47 -11.61
CA ALA A 158 -11.83 -2.01 -12.09
C ALA A 158 -11.32 -2.91 -13.21
N ALA A 159 -10.68 -2.30 -14.20
CA ALA A 159 -9.99 -2.99 -15.28
C ALA A 159 -8.63 -2.34 -15.54
N VAL A 160 -7.62 -3.13 -15.86
CA VAL A 160 -6.31 -2.59 -16.25
C VAL A 160 -6.41 -1.83 -17.57
N ALA A 161 -6.00 -0.56 -17.56
CA ALA A 161 -5.85 0.26 -18.76
C ALA A 161 -4.42 0.19 -19.32
N SER A 162 -3.41 0.18 -18.44
CA SER A 162 -2.01 0.02 -18.80
C SER A 162 -1.21 -0.63 -17.67
N SER A 163 -0.05 -1.19 -18.00
CA SER A 163 0.85 -1.82 -17.05
C SER A 163 2.32 -1.65 -17.46
N ALA A 164 3.19 -1.54 -16.47
CA ALA A 164 4.64 -1.67 -16.61
C ALA A 164 5.16 -2.57 -15.47
N CYS A 165 6.08 -3.47 -15.76
CA CYS A 165 6.63 -4.40 -14.77
C CYS A 165 8.16 -4.48 -14.82
N ASP A 166 8.78 -4.87 -13.71
CA ASP A 166 10.22 -5.10 -13.54
C ASP A 166 11.08 -4.05 -14.27
N ASP A 167 11.89 -4.46 -15.24
CA ASP A 167 12.82 -3.60 -15.99
C ASP A 167 12.14 -2.53 -16.87
N GLN A 168 10.81 -2.51 -16.94
CA GLN A 168 10.06 -1.41 -17.54
C GLN A 168 9.88 -0.24 -16.56
N LEU A 169 10.03 -0.49 -15.26
CA LEU A 169 9.93 0.50 -14.18
C LEU A 169 11.31 1.08 -13.88
N ALA A 170 11.47 2.39 -14.06
CA ALA A 170 12.78 3.04 -13.94
C ALA A 170 13.37 2.88 -12.54
N GLN A 171 12.53 2.89 -11.51
CA GLN A 171 12.94 2.70 -10.13
C GLN A 171 13.46 1.28 -9.87
N VAL A 172 12.84 0.24 -10.44
CA VAL A 172 13.31 -1.15 -10.30
C VAL A 172 14.64 -1.34 -11.03
N LYS A 173 14.82 -0.72 -12.21
CA LYS A 173 16.12 -0.73 -12.90
C LYS A 173 17.22 -0.07 -12.09
N ALA A 174 16.90 1.05 -11.44
CA ALA A 174 17.86 1.82 -10.64
C ALA A 174 18.20 1.10 -9.32
N GLN A 175 17.22 0.42 -8.73
CA GLN A 175 17.33 -0.30 -7.47
C GLN A 175 16.61 -1.66 -7.58
N PRO A 176 17.25 -2.66 -8.19
CA PRO A 176 16.66 -3.98 -8.33
C PRO A 176 16.32 -4.58 -6.97
N ALA A 177 15.25 -5.37 -6.92
CA ALA A 177 14.92 -6.14 -5.74
C ALA A 177 16.11 -7.04 -5.35
N PRO A 178 16.53 -7.06 -4.07
CA PRO A 178 17.63 -7.91 -3.64
C PRO A 178 17.25 -9.41 -3.63
N TRP A 179 15.95 -9.72 -3.72
CA TRP A 179 15.44 -11.08 -3.64
C TRP A 179 15.15 -11.66 -5.02
N VAL A 180 15.73 -12.83 -5.28
CA VAL A 180 15.46 -13.61 -6.48
C VAL A 180 13.99 -14.04 -6.50
N GLY A 181 13.31 -13.83 -7.63
CA GLY A 181 11.92 -14.23 -7.83
C GLY A 181 10.88 -13.21 -7.34
N LEU A 182 11.32 -12.07 -6.78
CA LEU A 182 10.42 -10.96 -6.50
C LEU A 182 10.23 -10.10 -7.75
N HIS A 183 8.98 -9.90 -8.13
CA HIS A 183 8.56 -9.12 -9.28
C HIS A 183 7.65 -7.97 -8.86
N VAL A 184 7.71 -6.88 -9.60
CA VAL A 184 6.86 -5.70 -9.36
C VAL A 184 6.16 -5.31 -10.65
N CYS A 185 4.85 -5.10 -10.59
CA CYS A 185 4.08 -4.51 -11.67
C CYS A 185 3.31 -3.30 -11.17
N THR A 186 3.33 -2.22 -11.93
CA THR A 186 2.49 -1.05 -11.72
C THR A 186 1.45 -0.95 -12.81
N PHE A 187 0.20 -0.77 -12.37
CA PHE A 187 -0.97 -0.70 -13.22
C PHE A 187 -1.60 0.68 -13.11
N THR A 188 -2.09 1.19 -14.23
CA THR A 188 -3.14 2.20 -14.21
C THR A 188 -4.46 1.50 -14.45
N LEU A 189 -5.34 1.53 -13.45
CA LEU A 189 -6.68 0.98 -13.52
C LEU A 189 -7.65 2.04 -14.02
N LYS A 190 -8.62 1.64 -14.87
CA LYS A 190 -9.86 2.37 -15.08
C LYS A 190 -10.88 1.85 -14.07
N VAL A 191 -11.24 2.69 -13.11
CA VAL A 191 -12.16 2.37 -12.03
C VAL A 191 -13.50 3.03 -12.31
N THR A 192 -14.59 2.28 -12.14
CA THR A 192 -15.95 2.82 -12.20
C THR A 192 -16.68 2.49 -10.90
N GLU A 193 -17.16 3.53 -10.24
CA GLU A 193 -18.06 3.44 -9.10
C GLU A 193 -19.49 3.66 -9.56
N HIS A 194 -20.35 2.71 -9.22
CA HIS A 194 -21.77 2.74 -9.53
C HIS A 194 -22.54 2.95 -8.24
N GLN A 195 -23.47 3.90 -8.24
CA GLN A 195 -24.33 4.21 -7.10
C GLN A 195 -25.69 4.73 -7.57
N ALA A 196 -26.67 4.81 -6.68
CA ALA A 196 -28.03 5.26 -7.02
C ALA A 196 -28.08 6.65 -7.70
N GLY A 197 -27.09 7.52 -7.45
CA GLY A 197 -26.99 8.85 -8.04
C GLY A 197 -26.26 8.92 -9.39
N GLY A 198 -25.81 7.79 -9.95
CA GLY A 198 -25.08 7.70 -11.21
C GLY A 198 -23.71 7.05 -11.07
N ASP A 199 -22.96 7.07 -12.16
CA ASP A 199 -21.64 6.45 -12.26
C ASP A 199 -20.52 7.51 -12.22
N ASN A 200 -19.43 7.18 -11.54
CA ASN A 200 -18.19 7.98 -11.53
C ASN A 200 -17.03 7.12 -12.03
N SER A 201 -16.24 7.63 -12.98
CA SER A 201 -15.09 6.90 -13.52
C SER A 201 -13.81 7.70 -13.35
N TYR A 202 -12.74 7.03 -12.92
CA TYR A 202 -11.44 7.65 -12.70
C TYR A 202 -10.30 6.65 -12.92
N SER A 203 -9.09 7.18 -13.07
CA SER A 203 -7.88 6.35 -13.15
C SER A 203 -7.26 6.20 -11.76
N ALA A 204 -6.85 4.98 -11.41
CA ALA A 204 -6.19 4.70 -10.14
C ALA A 204 -4.88 3.93 -10.39
N PRO A 205 -3.72 4.47 -10.00
CA PRO A 205 -2.47 3.73 -10.07
C PRO A 205 -2.36 2.75 -8.88
N VAL A 206 -1.75 1.59 -9.13
CA VAL A 206 -1.43 0.60 -8.08
C VAL A 206 -0.18 -0.18 -8.45
N SER A 207 0.74 -0.34 -7.52
CA SER A 207 1.85 -1.30 -7.66
C SER A 207 1.49 -2.59 -6.94
N VAL A 208 1.78 -3.73 -7.55
CA VAL A 208 1.60 -5.06 -6.97
C VAL A 208 2.95 -5.77 -6.97
N MET A 209 3.32 -6.32 -5.81
CA MET A 209 4.51 -7.10 -5.60
C MET A 209 4.15 -8.58 -5.53
N VAL A 210 4.84 -9.38 -6.33
CA VAL A 210 4.56 -10.80 -6.49
C VAL A 210 5.85 -11.57 -6.27
N ASN A 211 5.76 -12.65 -5.51
CA ASN A 211 6.89 -13.53 -5.27
C ASN A 211 6.66 -14.86 -5.99
N CYS A 212 7.64 -15.28 -6.80
CA CYS A 212 7.55 -16.43 -7.69
C CYS A 212 8.76 -17.36 -7.51
N PRO A 213 8.66 -18.65 -7.87
CA PRO A 213 9.83 -19.50 -8.03
C PRO A 213 10.90 -18.79 -8.90
N PRO A 214 12.18 -18.82 -8.50
CA PRO A 214 12.77 -19.68 -7.47
C PRO A 214 12.89 -19.05 -6.07
N ALA A 215 12.09 -18.03 -5.73
CA ALA A 215 12.11 -17.44 -4.40
C ALA A 215 11.88 -18.49 -3.31
N ALA A 216 12.69 -18.46 -2.24
CA ALA A 216 12.69 -19.50 -1.20
C ALA A 216 11.35 -19.62 -0.44
N ASN A 217 10.64 -18.51 -0.35
CA ASN A 217 9.35 -18.33 0.32
C ASN A 217 8.15 -18.39 -0.65
N ALA A 218 8.34 -18.58 -1.95
CA ALA A 218 7.24 -18.84 -2.87
C ALA A 218 6.88 -20.34 -2.88
N PRO A 219 5.60 -20.71 -3.09
CA PRO A 219 5.22 -22.07 -3.45
C PRO A 219 5.97 -22.55 -4.69
N ALA A 220 6.29 -23.83 -4.79
CA ALA A 220 7.12 -24.34 -5.89
C ALA A 220 6.44 -24.27 -7.27
N ASP A 221 5.11 -24.16 -7.33
CA ASP A 221 4.32 -24.32 -8.54
C ASP A 221 3.56 -23.05 -8.98
N ARG A 222 3.65 -21.94 -8.22
CA ARG A 222 2.94 -20.69 -8.50
C ARG A 222 3.59 -19.49 -7.82
N CYS A 223 3.23 -18.32 -8.31
CA CYS A 223 3.47 -17.05 -7.65
C CYS A 223 2.45 -16.79 -6.53
N VAL A 224 2.78 -15.89 -5.61
CA VAL A 224 1.90 -15.36 -4.55
C VAL A 224 2.05 -13.85 -4.43
N MET A 225 0.97 -13.13 -4.11
CA MET A 225 1.06 -11.69 -3.85
C MET A 225 1.64 -11.44 -2.45
N VAL A 226 2.72 -10.68 -2.39
CA VAL A 226 3.39 -10.31 -1.13
C VAL A 226 3.23 -8.84 -0.79
N GLY A 227 2.64 -8.05 -1.69
CA GLY A 227 2.37 -6.65 -1.41
C GLY A 227 1.56 -5.95 -2.50
N PHE A 228 0.95 -4.84 -2.14
CA PHE A 228 0.50 -3.83 -3.09
C PHE A 228 0.61 -2.44 -2.47
N TYR A 229 0.70 -1.41 -3.32
CA TYR A 229 0.74 -0.01 -2.92
C TYR A 229 -0.23 0.80 -3.75
N ALA A 230 -1.15 1.48 -3.06
CA ALA A 230 -2.09 2.43 -3.65
C ALA A 230 -1.75 3.87 -3.25
N SER A 231 -0.94 4.06 -2.21
CA SER A 231 -0.47 5.37 -1.78
C SER A 231 0.52 5.95 -2.80
N PRO A 232 0.35 7.20 -3.28
CA PRO A 232 1.18 7.77 -4.34
C PRO A 232 2.68 7.81 -4.06
N ASP A 233 3.09 7.90 -2.79
CA ASP A 233 4.48 7.92 -2.33
C ASP A 233 5.19 6.56 -2.45
N ARG A 234 4.44 5.48 -2.66
CA ARG A 234 4.95 4.10 -2.72
C ARG A 234 4.72 3.42 -4.06
N ILE A 235 4.07 4.10 -5.01
CA ILE A 235 3.87 3.58 -6.36
C ILE A 235 5.18 3.70 -7.14
N VAL A 236 5.58 2.58 -7.73
CA VAL A 236 6.83 2.43 -8.47
C VAL A 236 6.53 2.66 -9.95
N TYR A 237 7.08 3.70 -10.58
CA TYR A 237 6.86 4.01 -12.00
C TYR A 237 8.09 3.72 -12.86
#